data_AF-A0A671RJ16-F1
#
_entry.id   AF-A0A671RJ16-F1
#
_cell.length_a   1.000
_cell.length_b   1.000
_cell.length_c   1.000
_cell.angle_alpha   90.00
_cell.angle_beta   90.00
_cell.angle_gamma   90.00
#
_symmetry.space_group_name_H-M   'P 1'
#
loop_
_entity.id
_entity.type
_entity.pdbx_description
1 polymer ?
#
loop_
_entity_poly.entity_id
_entity_poly.type
_entity_poly.pdbx_seq_one_letter_code
_entity_poly.pdbx_strand_id
1 'polypeptide(L)'
;MAEAELHKERLQALAEKRKRQAEIEDKRRQLDELVLQLQHFKSKAMRERWLLQGTPAMPQEEDEGRRKQVEQDELHVKTLEDAIHRLESEICLLENEESQISAKEQVLRERLRETERSIEDLQKVYDPHNRRTHDTVASDCVW
;
A
#
# COMPACT_ATOMS: atom_id res chain seq x y z
N MET A 1 5.94 -14.97 -29.02
CA MET A 1 4.71 -14.17 -28.90
C MET A 1 4.14 -14.22 -27.47
N ALA A 2 3.90 -15.39 -26.88
CA ALA A 2 3.37 -15.50 -25.51
C ALA A 2 4.27 -14.90 -24.41
N GLU A 3 5.58 -15.05 -24.51
CA GLU A 3 6.54 -14.51 -23.54
C GLU A 3 6.61 -12.97 -23.54
N ALA A 4 6.54 -12.35 -24.72
CA ALA A 4 6.50 -10.89 -24.87
C ALA A 4 5.24 -10.28 -24.23
N GLU A 5 4.10 -10.96 -24.32
CA GLU A 5 2.87 -10.54 -23.63
C GLU A 5 3.01 -10.69 -22.10
N LEU A 6 3.61 -11.78 -21.59
CA LEU A 6 3.88 -11.93 -20.14
C LEU A 6 4.80 -10.82 -19.60
N HIS A 7 5.83 -10.43 -20.36
CA HIS A 7 6.69 -9.31 -19.98
C HIS A 7 5.93 -7.98 -19.96
N LYS A 8 5.06 -7.75 -20.94
CA LYS A 8 4.21 -6.56 -21.00
C LYS A 8 3.23 -6.50 -19.83
N GLU A 9 2.56 -7.61 -19.51
CA GLU A 9 1.66 -7.73 -18.35
C GLU A 9 2.42 -7.46 -17.04
N ARG A 10 3.65 -7.97 -16.90
CA ARG A 10 4.48 -7.71 -15.72
C ARG A 10 4.85 -6.24 -15.59
N LEU A 11 5.23 -5.58 -16.69
CA LEU A 11 5.53 -4.14 -16.69
C LEU A 11 4.30 -3.31 -16.33
N GLN A 12 3.12 -3.69 -16.82
CA GLN A 12 1.85 -3.06 -16.45
C GLN A 12 1.55 -3.22 -14.96
N ALA A 13 1.68 -4.43 -14.41
CA ALA A 13 1.49 -4.68 -12.98
C ALA A 13 2.45 -3.84 -12.11
N LEU A 14 3.71 -3.67 -12.52
CA LEU A 14 4.67 -2.81 -11.82
C LEU A 14 4.30 -1.32 -11.89
N ALA A 15 3.79 -0.85 -13.03
CA ALA A 15 3.33 0.52 -13.18
C ALA A 15 2.10 0.79 -12.29
N GLU A 16 1.14 -0.14 -12.28
CA GLU A 16 -0.05 -0.07 -11.41
C GLU A 16 0.35 -0.10 -9.93
N LYS A 17 1.29 -0.97 -9.54
CA LYS A 17 1.83 -1.03 -8.18
C LYS A 17 2.39 0.32 -7.74
N ARG A 18 3.25 0.95 -8.57
CA ARG A 18 3.82 2.28 -8.28
C ARG A 18 2.75 3.36 -8.16
N LYS A 19 1.72 3.31 -9.01
CA LYS A 19 0.59 4.24 -8.93
C LYS A 19 -0.14 4.09 -7.59
N ARG A 20 -0.38 2.87 -7.13
CA ARG A 20 -1.04 2.63 -5.84
C ARG A 20 -0.17 3.01 -4.65
N GLN A 21 1.13 2.78 -4.73
CA GLN A 21 2.06 3.25 -3.70
C GLN A 21 2.03 4.77 -3.56
N ALA A 22 2.05 5.52 -4.68
CA ALA A 22 1.95 6.97 -4.64
C ALA A 22 0.61 7.45 -4.04
N GLU A 23 -0.50 6.79 -4.37
CA GLU A 23 -1.82 7.09 -3.82
C GLU A 23 -1.89 6.83 -2.31
N ILE A 24 -1.31 5.72 -1.83
CA ILE A 24 -1.18 5.41 -0.40
C ILE A 24 -0.36 6.49 0.31
N GLU A 25 0.78 6.90 -0.26
CA GLU A 25 1.62 7.95 0.31
C GLU A 25 0.88 9.30 0.37
N ASP A 26 0.13 9.66 -0.67
CA ASP A 26 -0.70 10.86 -0.69
C ASP A 26 -1.77 10.82 0.40
N LYS A 27 -2.48 9.69 0.56
CA LYS A 27 -3.50 9.52 1.60
C LYS A 27 -2.92 9.54 3.00
N ARG A 28 -1.74 8.94 3.22
CA ARG A 28 -1.02 9.01 4.49
C ARG A 28 -0.61 10.43 4.85
N ARG A 29 -0.12 11.22 3.88
CA ARG A 29 0.15 12.65 4.08
C ARG A 29 -1.12 13.41 4.50
N GLN A 30 -2.25 13.15 3.86
CA GLN A 30 -3.53 13.75 4.23
C GLN A 30 -3.98 13.36 5.65
N LEU A 31 -3.80 12.09 6.01
CA LEU A 31 -4.10 11.58 7.35
C LEU A 31 -3.25 12.30 8.42
N ASP A 32 -1.93 12.41 8.20
CA ASP A 32 -1.02 13.10 9.11
C ASP A 32 -1.42 14.57 9.31
N GLU A 33 -1.82 15.25 8.24
CA GLU A 33 -2.30 16.63 8.31
C GLU A 33 -3.61 16.75 9.10
N LEU A 34 -4.58 15.85 8.89
CA LEU A 34 -5.83 15.84 9.68
C LEU A 34 -5.57 15.53 11.16
N VAL A 35 -4.64 14.61 11.47
CA VAL A 35 -4.24 14.30 12.84
C VAL A 35 -3.61 15.52 13.51
N LEU A 36 -2.74 16.24 12.80
CA LEU A 36 -2.16 17.48 13.30
C LEU A 36 -3.22 18.56 13.53
N GLN A 37 -4.15 18.73 12.58
CA GLN A 37 -5.28 19.66 12.70
C GLN A 37 -6.15 19.33 13.91
N LEU A 38 -6.46 18.06 14.13
CA LEU A 38 -7.22 17.59 15.29
C LEU A 38 -6.48 17.92 16.60
N GLN A 39 -5.17 17.68 16.65
CA GLN A 39 -4.35 17.98 17.83
C GLN A 39 -4.32 19.49 18.14
N HIS A 40 -4.13 20.32 17.10
CA HIS A 40 -4.16 21.77 17.22
C HIS A 40 -5.53 22.28 17.67
N PHE A 41 -6.59 21.75 17.07
CA PHE A 41 -7.96 22.12 17.41
C PHE A 41 -8.30 21.74 18.86
N LYS A 42 -8.01 20.50 19.28
CA LYS A 42 -8.19 20.06 20.68
C LYS A 42 -7.44 20.94 21.66
N SER A 43 -6.19 21.30 21.34
CA SER A 43 -5.38 22.20 22.18
C SER A 43 -5.97 23.62 22.25
N LYS A 44 -6.49 24.13 21.13
CA LYS A 44 -7.14 25.43 21.04
C LYS A 44 -8.44 25.47 21.85
N ALA A 45 -9.34 24.52 21.63
CA ALA A 45 -10.62 24.42 22.34
C ALA A 45 -10.42 24.27 23.87
N MET A 46 -9.43 23.46 24.29
CA MET A 46 -9.08 23.33 25.70
C MET A 46 -8.59 24.65 26.31
N ARG A 47 -7.73 25.38 25.58
CA ARG A 47 -7.24 26.70 26.02
C ARG A 47 -8.38 27.70 26.15
N GLU A 48 -9.29 27.74 25.19
CA GLU A 48 -10.45 28.62 25.21
C GLU A 48 -11.38 28.31 26.38
N ARG A 49 -11.67 27.02 26.63
CA ARG A 49 -12.41 26.58 27.82
C ARG A 49 -11.73 27.02 29.12
N TRP A 50 -10.41 26.88 29.22
CA TRP A 50 -9.65 27.29 30.40
C TRP A 50 -9.71 28.81 30.62
N LEU A 51 -9.52 29.61 29.57
CA LEU A 51 -9.60 31.08 29.64
C LEU A 51 -10.96 31.56 30.15
N LEU A 52 -12.04 30.88 29.75
CA LEU A 52 -13.39 31.20 30.19
C LEU A 52 -13.65 30.77 31.65
N GLN A 53 -13.03 29.69 32.13
CA GLN A 53 -13.25 29.19 33.49
C GLN A 53 -12.64 30.10 34.59
N GLY A 54 -11.69 30.97 34.24
CA GLY A 54 -11.01 31.88 35.18
C GLY A 54 -11.79 33.13 35.59
N THR A 55 -12.97 33.40 35.01
CA THR A 55 -13.79 34.59 35.32
C THR A 55 -14.86 34.25 36.36
N PRO A 56 -14.74 34.68 37.64
CA PRO A 56 -15.77 34.44 38.64
C PRO A 56 -16.96 35.39 38.41
N ALA A 57 -18.17 34.82 38.33
CA ALA A 57 -19.47 35.47 38.14
C ALA A 57 -19.74 36.02 36.73
N MET A 58 -20.41 35.21 35.89
CA MET A 58 -20.92 35.60 34.58
C MET A 58 -22.44 35.33 34.49
N PRO A 59 -23.25 36.24 33.93
CA PRO A 59 -24.70 36.08 33.76
C PRO A 59 -25.12 34.82 32.98
N GLN A 60 -26.37 34.37 33.19
CA GLN A 60 -26.95 33.14 32.62
C GLN A 60 -26.81 33.02 31.08
N GLU A 61 -26.87 34.13 30.35
CA GLU A 61 -26.68 34.15 28.89
C GLU A 61 -25.26 33.77 28.45
N GLU A 62 -24.24 34.09 29.26
CA GLU A 62 -22.86 33.70 28.98
C GLU A 62 -22.58 32.22 29.33
N ASP A 63 -23.36 31.62 30.24
CA ASP A 63 -23.33 30.18 30.49
C ASP A 63 -23.91 29.39 29.30
N GLU A 64 -25.00 29.87 28.69
CA GLU A 64 -25.54 29.27 27.47
C GLU A 64 -24.58 29.39 26.27
N GLY A 65 -23.88 30.52 26.14
CA GLY A 65 -22.84 30.72 25.13
C GLY A 65 -21.69 29.72 25.28
N ARG A 66 -21.24 29.46 26.51
CA ARG A 66 -20.20 28.46 26.82
C ARG A 66 -20.62 27.04 26.46
N ARG A 67 -21.87 26.66 26.77
CA ARG A 67 -22.40 25.34 26.44
C ARG A 67 -22.45 25.12 24.92
N LYS A 68 -22.94 26.11 24.18
CA LYS A 68 -22.98 26.07 22.70
C LYS A 68 -21.58 25.96 22.09
N GLN A 69 -20.60 26.68 22.64
CA GLN A 69 -19.20 26.60 22.19
C GLN A 69 -18.63 25.20 22.38
N VAL A 70 -18.82 24.62 23.58
CA VAL A 70 -18.36 23.25 23.87
C VAL A 70 -18.99 22.24 22.93
N GLU A 71 -20.30 22.36 22.69
CA GLU A 71 -21.01 21.45 21.78
C GLU A 71 -20.49 21.59 20.34
N GLN A 72 -20.23 22.82 19.88
CA GLN A 72 -19.62 23.07 18.58
C GLN A 72 -18.22 22.45 18.47
N ASP A 73 -17.38 22.61 19.50
CA ASP A 73 -16.04 22.04 19.55
C ASP A 73 -16.09 20.51 19.51
N GLU A 74 -17.00 19.89 20.27
CA GLU A 74 -17.22 18.44 20.26
C GLU A 74 -17.67 17.93 18.89
N LEU A 75 -18.58 18.64 18.21
CA LEU A 75 -19.01 18.31 16.85
C LEU A 75 -17.86 18.42 15.86
N HIS A 76 -17.01 19.44 15.99
CA HIS A 76 -15.87 19.63 15.11
C HIS A 76 -14.80 18.55 15.31
N VAL A 77 -14.52 18.19 16.57
CA VAL A 77 -13.65 17.06 16.92
C VAL A 77 -14.18 15.76 16.32
N LYS A 78 -15.47 15.46 16.49
CA LYS A 78 -16.09 14.26 15.90
C LYS A 78 -15.96 14.24 14.38
N THR A 79 -16.18 15.38 13.72
CA THR A 79 -16.06 15.48 12.26
C THR A 79 -14.64 15.17 11.79
N LEU A 80 -13.62 15.68 12.48
CA LEU A 80 -12.22 15.41 12.18
C LEU A 80 -11.84 13.94 12.46
N GLU A 81 -12.31 13.38 13.59
CA GLU A 81 -12.12 11.97 13.93
C GLU A 81 -12.78 11.04 12.90
N ASP A 82 -14.00 11.34 12.46
CA ASP A 82 -14.68 10.60 11.41
C ASP A 82 -13.94 10.67 10.07
N ALA A 83 -13.38 11.83 9.72
CA ALA A 83 -12.57 11.98 8.52
C ALA A 83 -11.26 11.17 8.58
N ILE A 84 -10.59 11.16 9.74
CA ILE A 84 -9.40 10.35 10.02
C ILE A 84 -9.73 8.86 9.86
N HIS A 85 -10.78 8.35 10.54
CA HIS A 85 -11.16 6.94 10.44
C HIS A 85 -11.52 6.51 9.02
N ARG A 86 -12.14 7.40 8.23
CA ARG A 86 -12.43 7.13 6.81
C ARG A 86 -11.16 7.04 5.98
N LEU A 87 -10.21 7.96 6.16
CA LEU A 87 -8.92 7.91 5.47
C LEU A 87 -8.10 6.68 5.86
N GLU A 88 -8.07 6.30 7.14
CA GLU A 88 -7.42 5.06 7.60
C GLU A 88 -8.00 3.83 6.90
N SER A 89 -9.34 3.76 6.81
CA SER A 89 -10.02 2.66 6.12
C SER A 89 -9.68 2.63 4.63
N GLU A 90 -9.63 3.79 3.97
CA GLU A 90 -9.26 3.91 2.56
C GLU A 90 -7.80 3.50 2.32
N ILE A 91 -6.87 3.89 3.19
CA ILE A 91 -5.46 3.46 3.15
C ILE A 91 -5.38 1.93 3.27
N CYS A 92 -6.08 1.31 4.22
CA CYS A 92 -6.09 -0.15 4.36
C CYS A 92 -6.62 -0.87 3.10
N LEU A 93 -7.65 -0.32 2.46
CA LEU A 93 -8.16 -0.87 1.20
C LEU A 93 -7.12 -0.75 0.07
N LEU A 94 -6.47 0.41 -0.07
CA LEU A 94 -5.43 0.63 -1.07
C LEU A 94 -4.21 -0.27 -0.83
N GLU A 95 -3.80 -0.50 0.42
CA GLU A 95 -2.73 -1.43 0.78
C GLU A 95 -3.08 -2.87 0.40
N ASN A 96 -4.33 -3.29 0.63
CA ASN A 96 -4.80 -4.60 0.20
C ASN A 96 -4.80 -4.71 -1.34
N GLU A 97 -5.18 -3.67 -2.08
CA GLU A 97 -5.10 -3.66 -3.54
C GLU A 97 -3.65 -3.72 -4.05
N GLU A 98 -2.74 -2.96 -3.44
CA GLU A 98 -1.31 -2.98 -3.76
C GLU A 98 -0.71 -4.38 -3.54
N SER A 99 -1.06 -5.03 -2.42
CA SER A 99 -0.59 -6.39 -2.11
C SER A 99 -1.07 -7.41 -3.14
N GLN A 100 -2.32 -7.28 -3.62
CA GLN A 100 -2.86 -8.14 -4.69
C GLN A 100 -2.13 -7.93 -6.01
N ILE A 101 -1.78 -6.68 -6.35
CA ILE A 101 -0.97 -6.38 -7.53
C ILE A 101 0.42 -7.01 -7.39
N SER A 102 1.02 -6.93 -6.19
CA SER A 102 2.32 -7.55 -5.93
C SER A 102 2.28 -9.07 -6.04
N ALA A 103 1.21 -9.72 -5.56
CA ALA A 103 1.03 -11.16 -5.71
C ALA A 103 0.89 -11.56 -7.20
N LYS A 104 0.12 -10.79 -7.98
CA LYS A 104 -0.01 -11.00 -9.43
C LYS A 104 1.33 -10.83 -10.16
N GLU A 105 2.10 -9.79 -9.82
CA GLU A 105 3.44 -9.56 -10.40
C GLU A 105 4.39 -10.72 -10.11
N GLN A 106 4.35 -11.26 -8.89
CA GLN A 106 5.18 -12.39 -8.50
C GLN A 106 4.86 -13.66 -9.30
N VAL A 107 3.57 -13.95 -9.51
CA VAL A 107 3.13 -15.08 -10.36
C VAL A 107 3.61 -14.90 -11.80
N LEU A 108 3.47 -13.69 -12.36
CA LEU A 108 3.97 -13.40 -13.71
C LEU A 108 5.48 -13.59 -13.81
N ARG A 109 6.23 -13.17 -12.79
CA ARG A 109 7.68 -13.36 -12.71
C ARG A 109 8.08 -14.84 -12.60
N GLU A 110 7.32 -15.66 -11.90
CA GLU A 110 7.56 -17.10 -11.80
C GLU A 110 7.32 -17.81 -13.13
N ARG A 111 6.21 -17.48 -13.80
CA ARG A 111 5.89 -18.03 -15.13
C ARG A 111 6.96 -17.69 -16.15
N LEU A 112 7.50 -16.46 -16.13
CA LEU A 112 8.63 -16.06 -16.98
C LEU A 112 9.89 -16.91 -16.71
N ARG A 113 10.21 -17.19 -15.44
CA ARG A 113 11.36 -18.06 -15.09
C ARG A 113 11.17 -19.50 -15.54
N GLU A 114 9.94 -20.00 -15.54
CA GLU A 114 9.63 -21.34 -16.05
C GLU A 114 9.77 -21.42 -17.57
N THR A 115 9.32 -20.40 -18.29
CA THR A 115 9.50 -20.34 -19.75
C THR A 115 10.98 -20.26 -20.12
N GLU A 116 11.77 -19.45 -19.42
CA GLU A 116 13.23 -19.34 -19.63
C GLU A 116 13.94 -20.69 -19.38
N ARG A 117 13.67 -21.36 -18.24
CA ARG A 117 14.24 -22.68 -17.94
C ARG A 117 13.84 -23.75 -18.94
N SER A 118 12.58 -23.78 -19.36
CA SER A 118 12.13 -24.74 -20.36
C SER A 118 12.85 -24.55 -21.70
N ILE A 119 13.19 -23.31 -22.07
CA ILE A 119 13.95 -23.02 -23.29
C ILE A 119 15.41 -23.48 -23.13
N GLU A 120 16.04 -23.22 -21.99
CA GLU A 120 17.41 -23.68 -21.70
C GLU A 120 17.55 -25.21 -21.76
N ASP A 121 16.57 -25.94 -21.22
CA ASP A 121 16.57 -27.40 -21.24
C ASP A 121 16.39 -27.96 -22.67
N LEU A 122 15.54 -27.32 -23.48
CA LEU A 122 15.47 -27.63 -24.92
C LEU A 122 16.80 -27.35 -25.62
N GLN A 123 17.45 -26.21 -25.33
CA GLN A 123 18.76 -25.90 -25.91
C GLN A 123 19.81 -26.96 -25.56
N LYS A 124 19.87 -27.44 -24.32
CA LYS A 124 20.80 -28.51 -23.90
C LYS A 124 20.58 -29.85 -24.60
N VAL A 125 19.34 -30.19 -24.95
CA VAL A 125 19.00 -31.42 -25.67
C VAL A 125 19.40 -31.33 -27.15
N TYR A 126 19.29 -30.14 -27.74
CA TYR A 126 19.63 -29.92 -29.14
C TYR A 126 21.12 -29.59 -29.36
N ASP A 127 21.88 -29.26 -28.32
CA ASP A 127 23.31 -28.96 -28.42
C ASP A 127 24.14 -30.22 -28.82
N PRO A 128 24.73 -30.25 -30.03
CA PRO A 128 25.47 -31.40 -30.53
C PRO A 128 26.77 -31.67 -29.77
N HIS A 129 27.26 -30.75 -28.93
CA HIS A 129 28.41 -31.00 -28.06
C HIS A 129 28.08 -31.87 -26.84
N ASN A 130 26.81 -31.94 -26.41
CA ASN A 130 26.41 -32.68 -25.21
C ASN A 130 26.02 -34.15 -25.47
N ARG A 131 25.89 -34.57 -26.74
CA ARG A 131 25.56 -35.97 -27.12
C ARG A 131 26.75 -36.94 -27.07
N ARG A 132 27.96 -36.49 -26.74
CA ARG A 132 29.18 -37.31 -26.89
C ARG A 132 29.59 -38.11 -25.65
N THR A 133 28.83 -38.07 -24.55
CA THR A 133 29.21 -38.72 -23.28
C THR A 133 28.46 -40.02 -22.97
N HIS A 134 27.51 -40.47 -23.81
CA HIS A 134 26.72 -41.67 -23.51
C HIS A 134 27.03 -42.91 -24.37
N ASP A 135 27.89 -42.81 -25.39
CA ASP A 135 28.21 -43.91 -26.32
C ASP A 135 29.70 -44.30 -26.31
N THR A 136 30.30 -44.47 -25.12
CA THR A 136 31.63 -45.11 -25.01
C THR A 136 31.72 -46.08 -23.83
N VAL A 137 30.77 -47.02 -23.73
CA VAL A 137 30.98 -48.27 -22.98
C VAL A 137 30.47 -49.44 -23.83
N ALA A 138 31.07 -49.64 -24.99
CA ALA A 138 30.87 -50.83 -25.81
C ALA A 138 32.04 -51.03 -26.80
N SER A 139 33.28 -50.97 -26.32
CA SER A 139 34.45 -51.43 -27.06
C SER A 139 35.53 -51.90 -26.10
N ASP A 140 35.21 -52.93 -25.31
CA ASP A 140 36.19 -53.81 -24.65
C ASP A 140 35.61 -55.22 -24.63
N CYS A 141 35.50 -55.82 -25.82
CA CYS A 141 35.24 -57.24 -26.02
C CYS A 141 35.71 -57.63 -27.44
N VAL A 142 37.01 -57.87 -27.61
CA VAL A 142 37.53 -58.79 -28.62
C VAL A 142 38.67 -59.57 -27.97
N TRP A 143 38.61 -60.89 -28.17
CA TRP A 143 39.42 -61.97 -27.61
C TRP A 143 40.93 -61.82 -27.72
#